data_AF-A0A2B2CAD7-F1
#
_entry.id   AF-A0A2B2CAD7-F1
#
_cell.length_a   1.000
_cell.length_b   1.000
_cell.length_c   1.000
_cell.angle_alpha   90.00
_cell.angle_beta   90.00
_cell.angle_gamma   90.00
#
_symmetry.space_group_name_H-M   'P 1'
#
loop_
_entity.id
_entity.type
_entity.pdbx_description
1 polymer ?
#
loop_
_entity_poly.entity_id
_entity_poly.type
_entity_poly.pdbx_seq_one_letter_code
_entity_poly.pdbx_strand_id
1 'polypeptide(L)'
;MVNRKFVNNVSKVRRMPVMAYSFESIAQLDHSKEFARLHQKFNQFNPFKVLRVDQFEIRHSNVLAWLLDPNENHQLGSFFIKKLLSRLVTRVENEEKIEGSDWFTYLYASFSDVEVFREVKTDTNRFIDLLVVVPSLKLVIVIENKFHSNESSGQLEDYLTYTRNRFGADGYSIVPIFLTLTSDTPSYPDYWIVDYHDVLEIIKLHIELHKEAISDSVYEFLVYYTAILKEQLVQDEESIQLALDIYQANKAAIDVVFLSQHSELLRQPRYQKVLEQIGTSTEKQQLVLKQIYEKKKQTIDFIFKMGSNVLREAFLTFVKIEDIPEGTYKVHIQVPNFILPEWQDFAEVIGEPEQGYWLGHGLIIWFERTWDERLKVNVEVGPTPFEKRIKLLTALENQGIQIRPSAKLEGKKYTKIFTKTTVISDWANKQEIVEGMESLYHDTDIKSLFKRIALAIENMDVEMEQKDQLERIIYQANQVIDKIPEDAFIKFAQVYDIPEDNFHIQNRFASFLIPAFRELEKNYGNTREKWWWHNSTFTFWFERLKDDRLKLTLELGPLYADQRQAVIIALESMGLPFASKSKQQTARFTRIFSKSKVIKDWDDEEAIFNEMEELFKDQKNQSIIEMINKLIDNC
;
A
#
# COMPACT_ATOMS: atom_id res chain seq x y z
N MET A 1 49.34 -57.95 -24.01
CA MET A 1 47.91 -58.05 -24.35
C MET A 1 47.19 -58.81 -23.24
N VAL A 2 46.98 -58.18 -22.09
CA VAL A 2 46.23 -58.73 -20.95
C VAL A 2 45.63 -57.52 -20.26
N ASN A 3 44.30 -57.35 -20.31
CA ASN A 3 43.64 -56.25 -19.63
C ASN A 3 42.72 -56.79 -18.53
N ARG A 4 43.01 -56.35 -17.30
CA ARG A 4 42.40 -56.74 -16.04
C ARG A 4 40.97 -56.22 -15.95
N LYS A 5 40.01 -57.11 -15.66
CA LYS A 5 38.72 -56.75 -15.05
C LYS A 5 38.91 -56.69 -13.54
N PHE A 6 38.77 -55.52 -12.94
CA PHE A 6 38.44 -55.37 -11.53
C PHE A 6 37.39 -54.28 -11.36
N VAL A 7 36.23 -54.72 -10.87
CA VAL A 7 35.34 -54.10 -9.87
C VAL A 7 34.93 -52.64 -10.07
N ASN A 8 33.62 -52.41 -10.22
CA ASN A 8 32.91 -51.44 -9.38
C ASN A 8 31.42 -51.78 -9.29
N ASN A 9 31.05 -52.32 -8.13
CA ASN A 9 29.69 -52.56 -7.69
C ASN A 9 29.23 -51.26 -7.01
N VAL A 10 28.54 -50.37 -7.74
CA VAL A 10 27.92 -49.17 -7.14
C VAL A 10 26.46 -49.49 -6.88
N SER A 11 26.15 -49.55 -5.58
CA SER A 11 24.83 -49.61 -4.97
C SER A 11 23.80 -48.71 -5.67
N LYS A 12 22.75 -49.34 -6.23
CA LYS A 12 21.50 -48.67 -6.66
C LYS A 12 20.83 -48.02 -5.44
N VAL A 13 21.04 -46.72 -5.25
CA VAL A 13 20.16 -45.89 -4.41
C VAL A 13 18.80 -45.84 -5.11
N ARG A 14 17.79 -46.53 -4.56
CA ARG A 14 16.40 -46.38 -5.01
C ARG A 14 15.98 -44.92 -4.73
N ARG A 15 15.87 -44.10 -5.78
CA ARG A 15 15.18 -42.79 -5.67
C ARG A 15 13.72 -43.07 -5.31
N MET A 16 13.26 -42.57 -4.17
CA MET A 16 11.85 -42.62 -3.81
C MET A 16 11.04 -41.82 -4.85
N PRO A 17 9.86 -42.31 -5.27
CA PRO A 17 9.02 -41.58 -6.20
C PRO A 17 8.56 -40.25 -5.57
N VAL A 18 8.57 -39.17 -6.35
CA VAL A 18 8.23 -37.80 -5.90
C VAL A 18 6.84 -37.71 -5.24
N MET A 19 5.91 -38.57 -5.64
CA MET A 19 4.59 -38.72 -5.01
C MET A 19 4.64 -39.29 -3.58
N ALA A 20 5.64 -40.12 -3.23
CA ALA A 20 5.81 -40.54 -1.85
C ALA A 20 6.26 -39.36 -0.96
N TYR A 21 7.11 -38.48 -1.50
CA TYR A 21 7.53 -37.24 -0.85
C TYR A 21 6.36 -36.27 -0.61
N SER A 22 5.38 -36.17 -1.53
CA SER A 22 4.21 -35.31 -1.33
C SER A 22 3.28 -35.84 -0.23
N PHE A 23 3.06 -37.15 -0.12
CA PHE A 23 2.28 -37.72 0.99
C PHE A 23 2.96 -37.56 2.35
N GLU A 24 4.28 -37.73 2.43
CA GLU A 24 5.05 -37.42 3.65
C GLU A 24 4.94 -35.94 4.02
N SER A 25 5.02 -35.05 3.03
CA SER A 25 4.88 -33.60 3.23
C SER A 25 3.46 -33.22 3.69
N ILE A 26 2.42 -33.90 3.20
CA ILE A 26 1.02 -33.70 3.65
C ILE A 26 0.85 -34.16 5.11
N ALA A 27 1.50 -35.26 5.51
CA ALA A 27 1.49 -35.70 6.90
C ALA A 27 2.22 -34.71 7.82
N GLN A 28 3.36 -34.17 7.38
CA GLN A 28 4.09 -33.15 8.12
C GLN A 28 3.30 -31.84 8.26
N LEU A 29 2.61 -31.41 7.20
CA LEU A 29 1.73 -30.25 7.23
C LEU A 29 0.67 -30.38 8.33
N ASP A 30 0.04 -31.55 8.45
CA ASP A 30 -1.00 -31.82 9.45
C ASP A 30 -0.50 -31.76 10.89
N HIS A 31 0.77 -32.09 11.11
CA HIS A 31 1.41 -32.03 12.42
C HIS A 31 2.07 -30.67 12.71
N SER A 32 2.07 -29.73 11.77
CA SER A 32 2.65 -28.41 12.02
C SER A 32 1.74 -27.58 12.94
N LYS A 33 2.36 -26.96 13.95
CA LYS A 33 1.66 -26.14 14.94
C LYS A 33 1.02 -24.92 14.29
N GLU A 34 1.69 -24.37 13.28
CA GLU A 34 1.31 -23.21 12.49
C GLU A 34 0.05 -23.53 11.69
N PHE A 35 0.03 -24.65 10.95
CA PHE A 35 -1.16 -25.09 10.23
C PHE A 35 -2.30 -25.40 11.19
N ALA A 36 -2.06 -26.09 12.30
CA ALA A 36 -3.09 -26.36 13.30
C ALA A 36 -3.69 -25.07 13.88
N ARG A 37 -2.87 -24.06 14.17
CA ARG A 37 -3.32 -22.76 14.68
C ARG A 37 -4.20 -22.03 13.66
N LEU A 38 -3.79 -21.99 12.38
CA LEU A 38 -4.58 -21.38 11.32
C LEU A 38 -5.87 -22.18 11.03
N HIS A 39 -5.77 -23.51 11.01
CA HIS A 39 -6.90 -24.40 10.80
C HIS A 39 -7.95 -24.28 11.90
N GLN A 40 -7.52 -24.12 13.16
CA GLN A 40 -8.41 -23.86 14.29
C GLN A 40 -9.17 -22.55 14.14
N LYS A 41 -8.57 -21.48 13.58
CA LYS A 41 -9.29 -20.22 13.32
C LYS A 41 -10.48 -20.43 12.37
N PHE A 42 -10.33 -21.24 11.32
CA PHE A 42 -11.41 -21.54 10.36
C PHE A 42 -12.42 -22.59 10.86
N ASN A 43 -12.02 -23.51 11.74
CA ASN A 43 -12.86 -24.64 12.18
C ASN A 43 -13.40 -24.51 13.60
N GLN A 44 -13.52 -23.28 14.12
CA GLN A 44 -14.25 -23.07 15.36
C GLN A 44 -15.71 -23.47 15.17
N PHE A 45 -16.30 -24.06 16.21
CA PHE A 45 -17.72 -24.39 16.21
C PHE A 45 -18.53 -23.12 15.91
N ASN A 46 -19.42 -23.21 14.94
CA ASN A 46 -20.31 -22.13 14.56
C ASN A 46 -21.65 -22.70 14.06
N PRO A 47 -22.79 -22.41 14.72
CA PRO A 47 -24.09 -22.91 14.32
C PRO A 47 -24.48 -22.57 12.87
N PHE A 48 -24.09 -21.40 12.37
CA PHE A 48 -24.37 -20.98 10.99
C PHE A 48 -23.70 -21.91 9.97
N LYS A 49 -22.45 -22.30 10.24
CA LYS A 49 -21.72 -23.28 9.41
C LYS A 49 -22.31 -24.68 9.50
N VAL A 50 -22.69 -25.10 10.71
CA VAL A 50 -23.31 -26.42 10.93
C VAL A 50 -24.62 -26.55 10.14
N LEU A 51 -25.41 -25.48 10.12
CA LEU A 51 -26.65 -25.40 9.36
C LEU A 51 -26.44 -25.04 7.87
N ARG A 52 -25.20 -24.72 7.46
CA ARG A 52 -24.82 -24.26 6.11
C ARG A 52 -25.61 -23.04 5.63
N VAL A 53 -25.92 -22.13 6.54
CA VAL A 53 -26.69 -20.91 6.23
C VAL A 53 -25.81 -19.69 5.98
N ASP A 54 -24.51 -19.80 6.25
CA ASP A 54 -23.47 -18.77 6.09
C ASP A 54 -23.14 -18.43 4.63
N GLN A 55 -23.60 -19.22 3.67
CA GLN A 55 -23.31 -19.08 2.23
C GLN A 55 -24.42 -18.35 1.45
N PHE A 56 -25.50 -17.94 2.12
CA PHE A 56 -26.70 -17.43 1.47
C PHE A 56 -26.94 -15.97 1.83
N GLU A 57 -26.86 -15.08 0.84
CA GLU A 57 -27.07 -13.63 0.97
C GLU A 57 -28.38 -13.29 1.72
N ILE A 58 -29.47 -13.99 1.39
CA ILE A 58 -30.78 -13.84 2.06
C ILE A 58 -30.73 -14.09 3.58
N ARG A 59 -29.82 -14.94 4.06
CA ARG A 59 -29.65 -15.22 5.49
C ARG A 59 -28.96 -14.07 6.20
N HIS A 60 -28.01 -13.42 5.54
CA HIS A 60 -27.43 -12.16 6.04
C HIS A 60 -28.47 -11.05 6.08
N SER A 61 -29.31 -10.93 5.06
CA SER A 61 -30.44 -9.97 5.06
C SER A 61 -31.41 -10.21 6.22
N ASN A 62 -31.66 -11.46 6.63
CA ASN A 62 -32.47 -11.76 7.82
C ASN A 62 -31.82 -11.28 9.12
N VAL A 63 -30.50 -11.47 9.26
CA VAL A 63 -29.78 -11.00 10.45
C VAL A 63 -29.75 -9.48 10.50
N LEU A 64 -29.52 -8.83 9.36
CA LEU A 64 -29.58 -7.36 9.25
C LEU A 64 -30.97 -6.84 9.57
N ALA A 65 -32.03 -7.46 9.04
CA ALA A 65 -33.41 -7.07 9.36
C ALA A 65 -33.69 -7.14 10.86
N TRP A 66 -33.26 -8.23 11.50
CA TRP A 66 -33.36 -8.41 12.94
C TRP A 66 -32.59 -7.32 13.70
N LEU A 67 -31.34 -7.01 13.32
CA LEU A 67 -30.53 -5.97 13.97
C LEU A 67 -31.06 -4.54 13.74
N LEU A 68 -31.74 -4.29 12.62
CA LEU A 68 -32.27 -2.98 12.24
C LEU A 68 -33.56 -2.61 12.97
N ASP A 69 -34.27 -3.58 13.56
CA ASP A 69 -35.55 -3.36 14.24
C ASP A 69 -35.38 -3.22 15.77
N PRO A 70 -35.41 -2.00 16.35
CA PRO A 70 -35.25 -1.80 17.79
C PRO A 70 -36.24 -2.55 18.69
N ASN A 71 -37.36 -3.01 18.13
CA ASN A 71 -38.42 -3.72 18.85
C ASN A 71 -38.22 -5.25 18.85
N GLU A 72 -37.23 -5.76 18.12
CA GLU A 72 -36.88 -7.17 18.12
C GLU A 72 -36.18 -7.61 19.41
N ASN A 73 -36.11 -8.93 19.60
CA ASN A 73 -35.61 -9.53 20.84
C ASN A 73 -34.07 -9.52 21.01
N HIS A 74 -33.34 -8.72 20.22
CA HIS A 74 -31.88 -8.65 20.27
C HIS A 74 -31.33 -7.73 21.38
N GLN A 75 -32.16 -6.90 22.02
CA GLN A 75 -31.77 -6.02 23.15
C GLN A 75 -30.77 -4.90 22.81
N LEU A 76 -30.50 -4.65 21.52
CA LEU A 76 -29.67 -3.51 21.08
C LEU A 76 -30.47 -2.19 21.05
N GLY A 77 -31.82 -2.27 21.10
CA GLY A 77 -32.68 -1.12 20.85
C GLY A 77 -32.30 -0.43 19.53
N SER A 78 -32.30 0.90 19.51
CA SER A 78 -31.91 1.67 18.31
C SER A 78 -30.39 1.83 18.10
N PHE A 79 -29.56 1.13 18.88
CA PHE A 79 -28.09 1.24 18.78
C PHE A 79 -27.58 0.92 17.37
N PHE A 80 -28.01 -0.21 16.79
CA PHE A 80 -27.48 -0.68 15.51
C PHE A 80 -27.84 0.27 14.37
N ILE A 81 -29.13 0.61 14.21
CA ILE A 81 -29.59 1.53 13.15
C ILE A 81 -28.96 2.92 13.29
N LYS A 82 -28.84 3.46 14.52
CA LYS A 82 -28.15 4.74 14.75
C LYS A 82 -26.69 4.69 14.36
N LYS A 83 -25.98 3.62 14.73
CA LYS A 83 -24.58 3.47 14.38
C LYS A 83 -24.40 3.23 12.88
N LEU A 84 -25.31 2.53 12.22
CA LEU A 84 -25.30 2.39 10.77
C LEU A 84 -25.47 3.75 10.09
N LEU A 85 -26.47 4.55 10.49
CA LEU A 85 -26.65 5.91 9.97
C LEU A 85 -25.46 6.83 10.29
N SER A 86 -24.87 6.68 11.48
CA SER A 86 -23.63 7.38 11.84
C SER A 86 -22.50 6.98 10.90
N ARG A 87 -22.38 5.70 10.51
CA ARG A 87 -21.36 5.26 9.55
C ARG A 87 -21.56 5.92 8.20
N LEU A 88 -22.80 6.00 7.71
CA LEU A 88 -23.12 6.68 6.45
C LEU A 88 -22.48 8.08 6.39
N VAL A 89 -22.67 8.90 7.44
CA VAL A 89 -22.17 10.28 7.47
C VAL A 89 -20.69 10.41 7.86
N THR A 90 -20.10 9.40 8.51
CA THR A 90 -18.67 9.42 8.87
C THR A 90 -17.76 8.81 7.81
N ARG A 91 -18.33 8.04 6.87
CA ARG A 91 -17.56 7.38 5.82
C ARG A 91 -17.13 8.39 4.76
N VAL A 92 -15.85 8.34 4.44
CA VAL A 92 -15.21 9.23 3.47
C VAL A 92 -15.84 9.08 2.08
N GLU A 93 -16.23 7.86 1.70
CA GLU A 93 -16.85 7.57 0.40
C GLU A 93 -18.25 8.20 0.23
N ASN A 94 -18.85 8.66 1.33
CA ASN A 94 -20.19 9.21 1.39
C ASN A 94 -20.21 10.73 1.68
N GLU A 95 -19.05 11.36 1.85
CA GLU A 95 -18.92 12.77 2.28
C GLU A 95 -19.75 13.73 1.42
N GLU A 96 -19.77 13.50 0.10
CA GLU A 96 -20.52 14.31 -0.88
C GLU A 96 -22.06 14.22 -0.74
N LYS A 97 -22.57 13.23 -0.01
CA LYS A 97 -24.02 12.98 0.15
C LYS A 97 -24.58 13.54 1.47
N ILE A 98 -23.72 14.07 2.34
CA ILE A 98 -24.12 14.57 3.68
C ILE A 98 -25.00 15.82 3.56
N GLU A 99 -24.81 16.62 2.51
CA GLU A 99 -25.56 17.86 2.27
C GLU A 99 -27.05 17.58 1.97
N GLY A 100 -27.94 18.36 2.60
CA GLY A 100 -29.37 18.37 2.27
C GLY A 100 -30.27 17.40 3.04
N SER A 101 -29.76 16.68 4.05
CA SER A 101 -30.57 15.82 4.94
C SER A 101 -30.38 16.16 6.42
N ASP A 102 -31.44 16.04 7.22
CA ASP A 102 -31.41 16.31 8.67
C ASP A 102 -30.86 15.11 9.46
N TRP A 103 -29.58 14.83 9.21
CA TRP A 103 -28.84 13.74 9.88
C TRP A 103 -28.81 13.89 11.39
N PHE A 104 -28.78 15.13 11.88
CA PHE A 104 -28.81 15.39 13.32
C PHE A 104 -30.11 14.83 13.92
N THR A 105 -31.26 15.12 13.32
CA THR A 105 -32.54 14.53 13.75
C THR A 105 -32.51 13.01 13.71
N TYR A 106 -31.97 12.40 12.65
CA TYR A 106 -31.91 10.93 12.55
C TYR A 106 -31.01 10.29 13.61
N LEU A 107 -29.83 10.86 13.90
CA LEU A 107 -28.88 10.28 14.87
C LEU A 107 -29.42 10.27 16.31
N TYR A 108 -30.27 11.25 16.66
CA TYR A 108 -30.85 11.36 18.01
C TYR A 108 -32.28 10.79 18.13
N ALA A 109 -32.91 10.36 17.03
CA ALA A 109 -34.27 9.82 17.03
C ALA A 109 -34.43 8.51 17.84
N SER A 110 -35.64 8.14 18.24
CA SER A 110 -35.89 6.89 19.00
C SER A 110 -35.87 5.64 18.11
N PHE A 111 -36.34 5.74 16.86
CA PHE A 111 -36.64 4.63 15.94
C PHE A 111 -37.64 3.61 16.50
N SER A 112 -38.55 4.04 17.37
CA SER A 112 -39.52 3.15 18.03
C SER A 112 -40.61 2.59 17.09
N ASP A 113 -40.89 3.27 15.98
CA ASP A 113 -41.91 2.91 14.99
C ASP A 113 -41.29 2.41 13.68
N VAL A 114 -40.07 1.88 13.72
CA VAL A 114 -39.43 1.31 12.54
C VAL A 114 -40.25 0.13 12.00
N GLU A 115 -40.33 0.02 10.68
CA GLU A 115 -40.89 -1.14 9.99
C GLU A 115 -39.84 -1.69 9.03
N VAL A 116 -39.43 -2.95 9.21
CA VAL A 116 -38.39 -3.60 8.39
C VAL A 116 -39.02 -4.65 7.49
N PHE A 117 -38.97 -4.41 6.17
CA PHE A 117 -39.44 -5.33 5.14
C PHE A 117 -38.25 -5.99 4.43
N ARG A 118 -38.43 -7.24 4.02
CA ARG A 118 -37.46 -8.04 3.27
C ARG A 118 -38.06 -8.44 1.93
N GLU A 119 -37.22 -8.61 0.92
CA GLU A 119 -37.60 -9.13 -0.40
C GLU A 119 -38.81 -8.34 -0.98
N VAL A 120 -38.71 -7.00 -0.98
CA VAL A 120 -39.81 -6.15 -1.44
C VAL A 120 -39.84 -6.15 -2.96
N LYS A 121 -40.94 -6.66 -3.52
CA LYS A 121 -41.11 -6.78 -4.96
C LYS A 121 -41.37 -5.42 -5.63
N THR A 122 -40.59 -5.10 -6.66
CA THR A 122 -40.77 -3.92 -7.51
C THR A 122 -41.69 -4.19 -8.71
N ASP A 123 -42.07 -3.14 -9.43
CA ASP A 123 -42.92 -3.22 -10.61
C ASP A 123 -42.28 -4.01 -11.77
N THR A 124 -40.95 -4.15 -11.78
CA THR A 124 -40.19 -4.93 -12.76
C THR A 124 -39.97 -6.40 -12.35
N ASN A 125 -40.65 -6.87 -11.30
CA ASN A 125 -40.50 -8.20 -10.69
C ASN A 125 -39.11 -8.47 -10.07
N ARG A 126 -38.35 -7.43 -9.72
CA ARG A 126 -37.14 -7.56 -8.92
C ARG A 126 -37.46 -7.44 -7.43
N PHE A 127 -36.51 -7.77 -6.56
CA PHE A 127 -36.70 -7.82 -5.11
C PHE A 127 -35.62 -6.97 -4.42
N ILE A 128 -36.06 -5.95 -3.69
CA ILE A 128 -35.20 -5.17 -2.80
C ILE A 128 -34.90 -6.03 -1.57
N ASP A 129 -33.62 -6.21 -1.22
CA ASP A 129 -33.23 -7.08 -0.11
C ASP A 129 -33.83 -6.60 1.22
N LEU A 130 -33.69 -5.31 1.53
CA LEU A 130 -34.27 -4.68 2.73
C LEU A 130 -34.85 -3.30 2.43
N LEU A 131 -36.02 -3.04 3.00
CA LEU A 131 -36.66 -1.73 3.00
C LEU A 131 -37.07 -1.39 4.43
N VAL A 132 -36.47 -0.37 5.01
CA VAL A 132 -36.76 0.11 6.36
C VAL A 132 -37.55 1.41 6.26
N VAL A 133 -38.72 1.48 6.89
CA VAL A 133 -39.58 2.66 6.90
C VAL A 133 -39.69 3.18 8.32
N VAL A 134 -39.52 4.48 8.51
CA VAL A 134 -39.66 5.16 9.81
C VAL A 134 -40.69 6.28 9.66
N PRO A 135 -41.99 6.00 9.87
CA PRO A 135 -43.07 6.95 9.65
C PRO A 135 -42.89 8.26 10.42
N SER A 136 -42.48 8.22 11.69
CA SER A 136 -42.32 9.41 12.53
C SER A 136 -41.24 10.37 12.01
N LEU A 137 -40.25 9.85 11.29
CA LEU A 137 -39.16 10.64 10.71
C LEU A 137 -39.38 10.95 9.24
N LYS A 138 -40.44 10.40 8.62
CA LYS A 138 -40.59 10.35 7.17
C LYS A 138 -39.30 9.88 6.48
N LEU A 139 -38.69 8.81 6.99
CA LEU A 139 -37.44 8.28 6.48
C LEU A 139 -37.67 6.88 5.88
N VAL A 140 -37.10 6.62 4.71
CA VAL A 140 -37.02 5.29 4.10
C VAL A 140 -35.56 4.95 3.84
N ILE A 141 -35.10 3.81 4.33
CA ILE A 141 -33.77 3.26 4.03
C ILE A 141 -33.96 2.07 3.11
N VAL A 142 -33.36 2.12 1.93
CA VAL A 142 -33.34 1.01 0.97
C VAL A 142 -31.97 0.38 1.08
N ILE A 143 -31.85 -0.93 1.34
CA ILE A 143 -30.53 -1.59 1.40
C ILE A 143 -30.50 -2.69 0.37
N GLU A 144 -29.54 -2.59 -0.54
CA GLU A 144 -29.11 -3.69 -1.39
C GLU A 144 -27.89 -4.34 -0.74
N ASN A 145 -27.98 -5.64 -0.47
CA ASN A 145 -26.99 -6.39 0.28
C ASN A 145 -26.24 -7.36 -0.62
N LYS A 146 -24.98 -7.08 -0.93
CA LYS A 146 -24.11 -7.96 -1.73
C LYS A 146 -23.05 -8.64 -0.86
N PHE A 147 -23.31 -9.90 -0.50
CA PHE A 147 -22.40 -10.69 0.32
C PHE A 147 -21.46 -11.56 -0.52
N HIS A 148 -21.89 -12.05 -1.68
CA HIS A 148 -21.07 -12.92 -2.54
C HIS A 148 -21.08 -12.57 -4.02
N SER A 149 -22.08 -11.80 -4.48
CA SER A 149 -22.32 -11.55 -5.89
C SER A 149 -22.26 -10.07 -6.23
N ASN A 150 -21.83 -9.77 -7.46
CA ASN A 150 -21.88 -8.40 -7.97
C ASN A 150 -23.32 -7.98 -8.28
N GLU A 151 -23.54 -6.68 -8.37
CA GLU A 151 -24.80 -6.08 -8.80
C GLU A 151 -25.28 -6.61 -10.17
N SER A 152 -26.58 -6.84 -10.30
CA SER A 152 -27.19 -7.10 -11.61
C SER A 152 -27.44 -5.79 -12.38
N SER A 153 -27.26 -5.79 -13.70
CA SER A 153 -27.36 -4.58 -14.52
C SER A 153 -28.71 -3.83 -14.33
N GLY A 154 -28.63 -2.55 -13.98
CA GLY A 154 -29.77 -1.64 -13.78
C GLY A 154 -30.59 -1.92 -12.52
N GLN A 155 -30.09 -2.74 -11.59
CA GLN A 155 -30.82 -3.15 -10.39
C GLN A 155 -31.03 -1.97 -9.42
N LEU A 156 -29.98 -1.20 -9.15
CA LEU A 156 -30.03 -0.10 -8.19
C LEU A 156 -30.96 1.05 -8.62
N GLU A 157 -30.98 1.37 -9.92
CA GLU A 157 -31.85 2.39 -10.50
C GLU A 157 -33.34 2.01 -10.35
N ASP A 158 -33.68 0.75 -10.61
CA ASP A 158 -35.05 0.22 -10.46
C ASP A 158 -35.56 0.39 -9.02
N TYR A 159 -34.74 0.02 -8.05
CA TYR A 159 -35.09 0.03 -6.63
C TYR A 159 -35.30 1.44 -6.11
N LEU A 160 -34.44 2.37 -6.52
CA LEU A 160 -34.56 3.76 -6.13
C LEU A 160 -35.76 4.43 -6.81
N THR A 161 -36.02 4.10 -8.08
CA THR A 161 -37.19 4.60 -8.82
C THR A 161 -38.49 4.12 -8.18
N TYR A 162 -38.59 2.82 -7.89
CA TYR A 162 -39.73 2.24 -7.19
C TYR A 162 -39.98 2.93 -5.83
N THR A 163 -38.93 3.12 -5.04
CA THR A 163 -39.04 3.74 -3.71
C THR A 163 -39.45 5.21 -3.80
N ARG A 164 -38.88 5.97 -4.76
CA ARG A 164 -39.24 7.37 -5.02
C ARG A 164 -40.70 7.52 -5.43
N ASN A 165 -41.18 6.65 -6.32
CA ASN A 165 -42.58 6.67 -6.75
C ASN A 165 -43.54 6.34 -5.60
N ARG A 166 -43.15 5.41 -4.73
CA ARG A 166 -44.00 4.96 -3.62
C ARG A 166 -44.06 5.94 -2.45
N PHE A 167 -42.96 6.59 -2.09
CA PHE A 167 -42.86 7.38 -0.85
C PHE A 167 -42.54 8.87 -1.07
N GLY A 168 -42.05 9.27 -2.25
CA GLY A 168 -41.60 10.63 -2.52
C GLY A 168 -42.72 11.66 -2.46
N ALA A 169 -43.92 11.32 -2.93
CA ALA A 169 -45.09 12.21 -2.91
C ALA A 169 -45.56 12.55 -1.48
N ASP A 170 -45.33 11.65 -0.52
CA ASP A 170 -45.70 11.81 0.89
C ASP A 170 -44.63 12.57 1.71
N GLY A 171 -43.55 12.98 1.04
CA GLY A 171 -42.45 13.77 1.61
C GLY A 171 -41.46 12.94 2.41
N TYR A 172 -41.30 11.65 2.10
CA TYR A 172 -40.26 10.83 2.72
C TYR A 172 -38.88 11.11 2.14
N SER A 173 -37.89 11.25 3.01
CA SER A 173 -36.48 11.20 2.65
C SER A 173 -36.06 9.75 2.39
N ILE A 174 -35.39 9.51 1.27
CA ILE A 174 -34.96 8.16 0.86
C ILE A 174 -33.44 8.08 0.95
N VAL A 175 -32.94 7.15 1.75
CA VAL A 175 -31.52 6.85 1.94
C VAL A 175 -31.23 5.47 1.35
N PRO A 176 -30.78 5.39 0.09
CA PRO A 176 -30.40 4.11 -0.51
C PRO A 176 -28.98 3.71 -0.07
N ILE A 177 -28.77 2.48 0.38
CA ILE A 177 -27.50 1.94 0.88
C ILE A 177 -27.11 0.73 0.04
N PHE A 178 -25.86 0.70 -0.39
CA PHE A 178 -25.23 -0.43 -1.06
C PHE A 178 -24.23 -1.06 -0.10
N LEU A 179 -24.59 -2.22 0.45
CA LEU A 179 -23.81 -2.94 1.46
C LEU A 179 -23.02 -4.07 0.80
N THR A 180 -21.69 -4.02 0.85
CA THR A 180 -20.80 -4.99 0.17
C THR A 180 -19.74 -5.57 1.10
N LEU A 181 -18.99 -6.60 0.69
CA LEU A 181 -17.84 -7.08 1.48
C LEU A 181 -16.66 -6.09 1.48
N THR A 182 -16.40 -5.41 0.36
CA THR A 182 -15.17 -4.63 0.11
C THR A 182 -15.39 -3.21 -0.42
N SER A 183 -16.40 -2.50 0.09
CA SER A 183 -16.68 -1.09 -0.29
C SER A 183 -16.79 -0.88 -1.80
N ASP A 184 -17.43 -1.82 -2.49
CA ASP A 184 -17.53 -1.75 -3.95
C ASP A 184 -18.39 -0.55 -4.36
N THR A 185 -18.01 0.09 -5.47
CA THR A 185 -18.73 1.27 -5.97
C THR A 185 -20.06 0.83 -6.60
N PRO A 186 -21.22 1.41 -6.21
CA PRO A 186 -22.50 1.10 -6.82
C PRO A 186 -22.54 1.59 -8.27
N SER A 187 -23.30 0.90 -9.14
CA SER A 187 -23.52 1.41 -10.51
C SER A 187 -24.33 2.71 -10.55
N TYR A 188 -25.10 2.99 -9.50
CA TYR A 188 -25.97 4.16 -9.39
C TYR A 188 -25.47 5.13 -8.30
N PRO A 189 -25.06 6.36 -8.65
CA PRO A 189 -24.34 7.27 -7.74
C PRO A 189 -25.07 7.64 -6.45
N ASP A 190 -26.41 7.64 -6.43
CA ASP A 190 -27.22 8.05 -5.29
C ASP A 190 -27.09 7.10 -4.07
N TYR A 191 -26.62 5.87 -4.28
CA TYR A 191 -26.43 4.90 -3.20
C TYR A 191 -25.25 5.26 -2.28
N TRP A 192 -25.50 5.17 -0.98
CA TRP A 192 -24.52 5.30 0.07
C TRP A 192 -23.75 3.99 0.23
N ILE A 193 -22.42 4.08 0.35
CA ILE A 193 -21.54 2.93 0.44
C ILE A 193 -21.37 2.54 1.90
N VAL A 194 -21.61 1.27 2.21
CA VAL A 194 -21.31 0.64 3.50
C VAL A 194 -20.68 -0.71 3.20
N ASP A 195 -19.82 -1.19 4.09
CA ASP A 195 -19.30 -2.56 3.98
C ASP A 195 -19.55 -3.41 5.23
N TYR A 196 -19.28 -4.70 5.11
CA TYR A 196 -19.42 -5.63 6.22
C TYR A 196 -18.37 -5.43 7.33
N HIS A 197 -17.30 -4.64 7.11
CA HIS A 197 -16.42 -4.21 8.22
C HIS A 197 -17.17 -3.26 9.14
N ASP A 198 -17.96 -2.31 8.61
CA ASP A 198 -18.80 -1.43 9.44
C ASP A 198 -19.76 -2.24 10.29
N VAL A 199 -20.49 -3.18 9.67
CA VAL A 199 -21.45 -4.05 10.36
C VAL A 199 -20.76 -4.83 11.48
N LEU A 200 -19.60 -5.42 11.18
CA LEU A 200 -18.79 -6.15 12.16
C LEU A 200 -18.36 -5.26 13.33
N GLU A 201 -17.88 -4.04 13.06
CA GLU A 201 -17.45 -3.10 14.10
C GLU A 201 -18.61 -2.63 14.98
N ILE A 202 -19.78 -2.34 14.39
CA ILE A 202 -20.96 -1.94 15.15
C ILE A 202 -21.37 -3.03 16.13
N ILE A 203 -21.43 -4.29 15.68
CA ILE A 203 -21.81 -5.42 16.54
C ILE A 203 -20.77 -5.63 17.63
N LYS A 204 -19.46 -5.60 17.30
CA LYS A 204 -18.38 -5.73 18.28
C LYS A 204 -18.44 -4.65 19.35
N LEU A 205 -18.62 -3.39 18.93
CA LEU A 205 -18.71 -2.26 19.85
C LEU A 205 -19.89 -2.43 20.82
N HIS A 206 -21.03 -2.92 20.33
CA HIS A 206 -22.17 -3.21 21.20
C HIS A 206 -21.84 -4.30 22.23
N ILE A 207 -21.25 -5.41 21.77
CA ILE A 207 -20.85 -6.53 22.64
C ILE A 207 -19.87 -6.04 23.72
N GLU A 208 -18.92 -5.19 23.36
CA GLU A 208 -17.92 -4.63 24.28
C GLU A 208 -18.53 -3.73 25.34
N LEU A 209 -19.43 -2.81 24.94
CA LEU A 209 -20.04 -1.82 25.84
C LEU A 209 -21.14 -2.39 26.73
N HIS A 210 -21.81 -3.47 26.30
CA HIS A 210 -23.04 -3.96 26.92
C HIS A 210 -23.01 -5.43 27.32
N LYS A 211 -21.81 -6.02 27.47
CA LYS A 211 -21.64 -7.46 27.78
C LYS A 211 -22.52 -7.97 28.92
N GLU A 212 -22.69 -7.18 29.98
CA GLU A 212 -23.49 -7.56 31.15
C GLU A 212 -25.01 -7.40 30.97
N ALA A 213 -25.43 -6.65 29.95
CA ALA A 213 -26.85 -6.35 29.69
C ALA A 213 -27.46 -7.22 28.59
N ILE A 214 -26.63 -7.87 27.76
CA ILE A 214 -27.07 -8.76 26.68
C ILE A 214 -27.33 -10.15 27.27
N SER A 215 -28.46 -10.78 26.91
CA SER A 215 -28.69 -12.18 27.30
C SER A 215 -27.67 -13.12 26.66
N ASP A 216 -27.31 -14.20 27.37
CA ASP A 216 -26.31 -15.18 26.90
C ASP A 216 -26.61 -15.71 25.50
N SER A 217 -27.89 -15.98 25.20
CA SER A 217 -28.31 -16.49 23.89
C SER A 217 -28.10 -15.50 22.75
N VAL A 218 -28.37 -14.22 22.98
CA VAL A 218 -28.14 -13.16 21.98
C VAL A 218 -26.64 -12.91 21.85
N TYR A 219 -25.91 -12.85 22.96
CA TYR A 219 -24.46 -12.71 22.96
C TYR A 219 -23.80 -13.82 22.14
N GLU A 220 -24.14 -15.08 22.39
CA GLU A 220 -23.62 -16.23 21.65
C GLU A 220 -23.95 -16.13 20.15
N PHE A 221 -25.19 -15.79 19.80
CA PHE A 221 -25.59 -15.61 18.40
C PHE A 221 -24.75 -14.54 17.70
N LEU A 222 -24.54 -13.38 18.34
CA LEU A 222 -23.73 -12.28 17.77
C LEU A 222 -22.25 -12.67 17.68
N VAL A 223 -21.71 -13.40 18.65
CA VAL A 223 -20.33 -13.93 18.59
C VAL A 223 -20.17 -14.89 17.42
N TYR A 224 -21.11 -15.81 17.21
CA TYR A 224 -21.09 -16.70 16.06
C TYR A 224 -21.25 -15.95 14.74
N TYR A 225 -22.13 -14.96 14.67
CA TYR A 225 -22.33 -14.19 13.45
C TYR A 225 -21.10 -13.36 13.10
N THR A 226 -20.51 -12.67 14.07
CA THR A 226 -19.27 -11.90 13.86
C THR A 226 -18.08 -12.79 13.51
N ALA A 227 -18.05 -14.06 13.92
CA ALA A 227 -17.06 -15.02 13.46
C ALA A 227 -17.21 -15.35 11.97
N ILE A 228 -18.45 -15.51 11.47
CA ILE A 228 -18.71 -15.67 10.02
C ILE A 228 -18.25 -14.45 9.25
N LEU A 229 -18.60 -13.24 9.72
CA LEU A 229 -18.18 -12.00 9.06
C LEU A 229 -16.66 -11.88 9.04
N LYS A 230 -15.98 -12.07 10.17
CA LYS A 230 -14.50 -12.03 10.25
C LYS A 230 -13.84 -12.96 9.24
N GLU A 231 -14.40 -14.14 9.04
CA GLU A 231 -13.87 -15.13 8.11
C GLU A 231 -13.98 -14.71 6.64
N GLN A 232 -15.09 -14.07 6.27
CA GLN A 232 -15.25 -13.52 4.93
C GLN A 232 -14.42 -12.24 4.73
N LEU A 233 -14.20 -11.51 5.82
CA LEU A 233 -13.45 -10.26 5.86
C LEU A 233 -11.96 -10.46 6.18
N VAL A 234 -11.42 -11.70 6.21
CA VAL A 234 -10.03 -11.95 6.64
C VAL A 234 -9.04 -11.19 5.77
N GLN A 235 -8.66 -10.03 6.29
CA GLN A 235 -7.44 -9.27 6.01
C GLN A 235 -6.66 -9.03 7.32
N ASP A 236 -6.68 -9.99 8.26
CA ASP A 236 -5.84 -9.87 9.45
C ASP A 236 -4.39 -10.23 9.09
N GLU A 237 -3.48 -9.25 9.22
CA GLU A 237 -2.07 -9.36 8.80
C GLU A 237 -1.36 -10.56 9.45
N GLU A 238 -1.77 -10.97 10.66
CA GLU A 238 -1.21 -12.14 11.36
C GLU A 238 -1.57 -13.47 10.66
N SER A 239 -2.84 -13.67 10.30
CA SER A 239 -3.30 -14.87 9.58
C SER A 239 -2.74 -14.91 8.16
N ILE A 240 -2.61 -13.75 7.50
CA ILE A 240 -1.94 -13.63 6.21
C ILE A 240 -0.49 -14.08 6.32
N GLN A 241 0.27 -13.52 7.27
CA GLN A 241 1.67 -13.88 7.45
C GLN A 241 1.82 -15.37 7.82
N LEU A 242 0.96 -15.88 8.70
CA LEU A 242 0.95 -17.29 9.05
C LEU A 242 0.66 -18.19 7.85
N ALA A 243 -0.30 -17.81 6.99
CA ALA A 243 -0.60 -18.54 5.75
C ALA A 243 0.58 -18.53 4.77
N LEU A 244 1.30 -17.40 4.66
CA LEU A 244 2.51 -17.29 3.84
C LEU A 244 3.61 -18.22 4.36
N ASP A 245 3.89 -18.19 5.67
CA ASP A 245 4.92 -19.02 6.30
C ASP A 245 4.62 -20.51 6.10
N ILE A 246 3.36 -20.91 6.30
CA ILE A 246 2.92 -22.30 6.08
C ILE A 246 3.10 -22.70 4.62
N TYR A 247 2.70 -21.85 3.67
CA TYR A 247 2.83 -22.16 2.25
C TYR A 247 4.30 -22.25 1.83
N GLN A 248 5.17 -21.37 2.31
CA GLN A 248 6.61 -21.43 2.00
C GLN A 248 7.23 -22.74 2.50
N ALA A 249 6.91 -23.15 3.73
CA ALA A 249 7.42 -24.37 4.32
C ALA A 249 6.81 -25.66 3.70
N ASN A 250 5.58 -25.58 3.19
CA ASN A 250 4.81 -26.76 2.79
C ASN A 250 4.22 -26.69 1.37
N LYS A 251 4.83 -25.90 0.48
CA LYS A 251 4.29 -25.61 -0.86
C LYS A 251 3.85 -26.85 -1.61
N ALA A 252 4.70 -27.88 -1.68
CA ALA A 252 4.40 -29.11 -2.40
C ALA A 252 3.15 -29.83 -1.85
N ALA A 253 2.96 -29.84 -0.52
CA ALA A 253 1.79 -30.44 0.10
C ALA A 253 0.52 -29.63 -0.18
N ILE A 254 0.59 -28.31 -0.01
CA ILE A 254 -0.56 -27.42 -0.25
C ILE A 254 -0.97 -27.45 -1.71
N ASP A 255 -0.01 -27.33 -2.64
CA ASP A 255 -0.26 -27.37 -4.08
C ASP A 255 -0.90 -28.71 -4.49
N VAL A 256 -0.39 -29.84 -4.01
CA VAL A 256 -0.94 -31.16 -4.36
C VAL A 256 -2.37 -31.33 -3.82
N VAL A 257 -2.61 -30.96 -2.56
CA VAL A 257 -3.95 -31.09 -1.95
C VAL A 257 -4.95 -30.17 -2.64
N PHE A 258 -4.62 -28.90 -2.85
CA PHE A 258 -5.50 -27.92 -3.50
C PHE A 258 -5.74 -28.26 -4.98
N LEU A 259 -4.68 -28.38 -5.78
CA LEU A 259 -4.80 -28.59 -7.23
C LEU A 259 -5.50 -29.91 -7.60
N SER A 260 -5.45 -30.91 -6.71
CA SER A 260 -6.18 -32.17 -6.92
C SER A 260 -7.69 -32.01 -7.04
N GLN A 261 -8.26 -30.91 -6.51
CA GLN A 261 -9.69 -30.63 -6.55
C GLN A 261 -10.06 -29.48 -7.52
N HIS A 262 -9.06 -28.84 -8.12
CA HIS A 262 -9.22 -27.66 -8.98
C HIS A 262 -8.71 -27.90 -10.40
N SER A 263 -9.33 -28.85 -11.09
CA SER A 263 -8.96 -29.25 -12.46
C SER A 263 -9.08 -28.11 -13.49
N GLU A 264 -9.89 -27.08 -13.23
CA GLU A 264 -9.99 -25.87 -14.04
C GLU A 264 -8.66 -25.11 -14.16
N LEU A 265 -7.74 -25.30 -13.20
CA LEU A 265 -6.41 -24.69 -13.19
C LEU A 265 -5.40 -25.41 -14.11
N LEU A 266 -5.81 -26.50 -14.79
CA LEU A 266 -5.01 -27.21 -15.80
C LEU A 266 -4.47 -26.30 -16.90
N ARG A 267 -5.17 -25.20 -17.20
CA ARG A 267 -4.76 -24.24 -18.24
C ARG A 267 -3.66 -23.29 -17.78
N GLN A 268 -3.34 -23.24 -16.48
CA GLN A 268 -2.28 -22.37 -15.97
C GLN A 268 -0.92 -23.10 -16.06
N PRO A 269 0.04 -22.60 -16.87
CA PRO A 269 1.33 -23.28 -17.11
C PRO A 269 2.08 -23.69 -15.83
N ARG A 270 1.93 -22.89 -14.78
CA ARG A 270 2.57 -23.07 -13.47
C ARG A 270 2.21 -24.32 -12.71
N TYR A 271 0.99 -24.79 -12.90
CA TYR A 271 0.46 -25.95 -12.19
C TYR A 271 0.54 -27.21 -13.03
N GLN A 272 0.91 -27.09 -14.32
CA GLN A 272 0.88 -28.19 -15.27
C GLN A 272 1.71 -29.40 -14.80
N LYS A 273 2.96 -29.19 -14.36
CA LYS A 273 3.81 -30.29 -13.85
C LYS A 273 3.23 -31.00 -12.63
N VAL A 274 2.58 -30.26 -11.72
CA VAL A 274 1.99 -30.84 -10.51
C VAL A 274 0.69 -31.58 -10.86
N LEU A 275 -0.12 -31.03 -11.75
CA LEU A 275 -1.37 -31.63 -12.21
C LEU A 275 -1.14 -32.89 -13.06
N GLU A 276 -0.13 -32.90 -13.93
CA GLU A 276 0.29 -34.11 -14.65
C GLU A 276 0.68 -35.23 -13.68
N GLN A 277 1.40 -34.90 -12.61
CA GLN A 277 1.74 -35.87 -11.56
C GLN A 277 0.51 -36.37 -10.81
N ILE A 278 -0.41 -35.48 -10.44
CA ILE A 278 -1.69 -35.86 -9.81
C ILE A 278 -2.48 -36.80 -10.73
N GLY A 279 -2.50 -36.54 -12.03
CA GLY A 279 -3.16 -37.39 -13.03
C GLY A 279 -2.61 -38.83 -13.10
N THR A 280 -1.36 -39.06 -12.69
CA THR A 280 -0.76 -40.40 -12.62
C THR A 280 -1.03 -41.14 -11.29
N SER A 281 -1.76 -40.53 -10.37
CA SER A 281 -2.08 -41.11 -9.06
C SER A 281 -3.10 -42.24 -9.15
N THR A 282 -3.01 -43.22 -8.25
CA THR A 282 -4.02 -44.28 -8.12
C THR A 282 -5.36 -43.73 -7.59
N GLU A 283 -6.48 -44.40 -7.89
CA GLU A 283 -7.81 -44.03 -7.37
C GLU A 283 -7.83 -43.89 -5.84
N LYS A 284 -7.12 -44.79 -5.13
CA LYS A 284 -6.99 -44.74 -3.67
C LYS A 284 -6.30 -43.46 -3.20
N GLN A 285 -5.26 -43.02 -3.89
CA GLN A 285 -4.52 -41.79 -3.56
C GLN A 285 -5.38 -40.55 -3.83
N GLN A 286 -6.10 -40.51 -4.95
CA GLN A 286 -7.03 -39.42 -5.27
C GLN A 286 -8.14 -39.30 -4.23
N LEU A 287 -8.70 -40.44 -3.78
CA LEU A 287 -9.71 -40.45 -2.71
C LEU A 287 -9.17 -39.88 -1.40
N VAL A 288 -7.93 -40.22 -1.02
CA VAL A 288 -7.30 -39.68 0.19
C VAL A 288 -7.08 -38.16 0.07
N LEU A 289 -6.56 -37.68 -1.06
CA LEU A 289 -6.38 -36.24 -1.30
C LEU A 289 -7.69 -35.48 -1.21
N LYS A 290 -8.76 -36.02 -1.81
CA LYS A 290 -10.11 -35.47 -1.72
C LYS A 290 -10.59 -35.39 -0.27
N GLN A 291 -10.43 -36.45 0.51
CA GLN A 291 -10.84 -36.47 1.93
C GLN A 291 -10.05 -35.45 2.77
N ILE A 292 -8.75 -35.29 2.52
CA ILE A 292 -7.91 -34.31 3.21
C ILE A 292 -8.35 -32.90 2.85
N TYR A 293 -8.56 -32.63 1.56
CA TYR A 293 -9.02 -31.34 1.07
C TYR A 293 -10.39 -31.00 1.65
N GLU A 294 -11.39 -31.88 1.55
CA GLU A 294 -12.74 -31.62 2.07
C GLU A 294 -12.76 -31.28 3.56
N LYS A 295 -11.95 -31.97 4.37
CA LYS A 295 -11.83 -31.70 5.81
C LYS A 295 -11.16 -30.36 6.12
N LYS A 296 -10.32 -29.85 5.21
CA LYS A 296 -9.44 -28.70 5.47
C LYS A 296 -9.59 -27.59 4.44
N LYS A 297 -10.68 -27.61 3.68
CA LYS A 297 -10.89 -26.83 2.47
C LYS A 297 -10.59 -25.36 2.69
N GLN A 298 -11.27 -24.74 3.64
CA GLN A 298 -11.13 -23.30 3.93
C GLN A 298 -9.68 -22.90 4.24
N THR A 299 -8.99 -23.70 5.04
CA THR A 299 -7.59 -23.45 5.42
C THR A 299 -6.65 -23.63 4.24
N ILE A 300 -6.81 -24.71 3.47
CA ILE A 300 -5.99 -24.99 2.28
C ILE A 300 -6.21 -23.94 1.20
N ASP A 301 -7.47 -23.58 0.92
CA ASP A 301 -7.83 -22.53 -0.04
C ASP A 301 -7.21 -21.19 0.34
N PHE A 302 -7.29 -20.81 1.63
CA PHE A 302 -6.70 -19.58 2.13
C PHE A 302 -5.18 -19.57 2.02
N ILE A 303 -4.50 -20.63 2.48
CA ILE A 303 -3.04 -20.77 2.39
C ILE A 303 -2.58 -20.72 0.94
N PHE A 304 -3.22 -21.48 0.05
CA PHE A 304 -2.89 -21.50 -1.37
C PHE A 304 -3.13 -20.13 -2.01
N LYS A 305 -4.26 -19.47 -1.75
CA LYS A 305 -4.57 -18.13 -2.30
C LYS A 305 -3.54 -17.09 -1.87
N MET A 306 -3.13 -17.09 -0.60
CA MET A 306 -2.13 -16.14 -0.07
C MET A 306 -0.72 -16.46 -0.58
N GLY A 307 -0.29 -17.72 -0.48
CA GLY A 307 1.08 -18.15 -0.79
C GLY A 307 1.39 -18.32 -2.28
N SER A 308 0.39 -18.64 -3.12
CA SER A 308 0.57 -18.73 -4.58
C SER A 308 0.64 -17.38 -5.29
N ASN A 309 0.61 -16.27 -4.54
CA ASN A 309 0.65 -14.94 -5.10
C ASN A 309 2.08 -14.54 -5.51
N VAL A 310 2.37 -14.72 -6.79
CA VAL A 310 3.67 -14.44 -7.40
C VAL A 310 3.96 -12.94 -7.50
N LEU A 311 2.92 -12.09 -7.58
CA LEU A 311 3.06 -10.63 -7.65
C LEU A 311 3.78 -10.08 -6.40
N ARG A 312 3.42 -10.60 -5.22
CA ARG A 312 4.06 -10.23 -3.95
C ARG A 312 5.56 -10.53 -3.94
N GLU A 313 5.94 -11.74 -4.33
CA GLU A 313 7.34 -12.19 -4.35
C GLU A 313 8.16 -11.50 -5.45
N ALA A 314 7.51 -11.22 -6.59
CA ALA A 314 8.11 -10.42 -7.65
C ALA A 314 8.40 -9.00 -7.14
N PHE A 315 7.46 -8.38 -6.45
CA PHE A 315 7.66 -7.05 -5.87
C PHE A 315 8.81 -6.99 -4.86
N LEU A 316 8.94 -7.98 -3.98
CA LEU A 316 10.09 -8.08 -3.06
C LEU A 316 11.43 -8.21 -3.81
N THR A 317 11.43 -8.87 -4.96
CA THR A 317 12.62 -8.99 -5.81
C THR A 317 12.91 -7.64 -6.49
N PHE A 318 11.89 -6.99 -7.06
CA PHE A 318 11.98 -5.65 -7.65
C PHE A 318 12.52 -4.62 -6.66
N VAL A 319 11.98 -4.55 -5.44
CA VAL A 319 12.44 -3.63 -4.37
C VAL A 319 13.93 -3.78 -4.07
N LYS A 320 14.45 -5.02 -4.10
CA LYS A 320 15.87 -5.29 -3.90
C LYS A 320 16.74 -4.89 -5.09
N ILE A 321 16.23 -5.06 -6.31
CA ILE A 321 16.92 -4.65 -7.54
C ILE A 321 17.02 -3.12 -7.60
N GLU A 322 15.92 -2.43 -7.28
CA GLU A 322 15.82 -0.97 -7.33
C GLU A 322 16.39 -0.25 -6.10
N ASP A 323 16.94 -1.02 -5.15
CA ASP A 323 17.47 -0.56 -3.86
C ASP A 323 16.50 0.36 -3.11
N ILE A 324 15.22 -0.03 -3.07
CA ILE A 324 14.17 0.74 -2.38
C ILE A 324 14.29 0.45 -0.86
N PRO A 325 14.57 1.46 -0.02
CA PRO A 325 14.82 1.29 1.41
C PRO A 325 13.66 0.67 2.20
N GLU A 326 13.97 -0.04 3.28
CA GLU A 326 12.97 -0.47 4.24
C GLU A 326 12.24 0.74 4.86
N GLY A 327 10.92 0.63 5.00
CA GLY A 327 10.05 1.72 5.46
C GLY A 327 9.47 2.59 4.33
N THR A 328 9.94 2.45 3.08
CA THR A 328 9.39 3.18 1.92
C THR A 328 8.56 2.31 0.99
N TYR A 329 8.22 1.09 1.40
CA TYR A 329 7.35 0.17 0.66
C TYR A 329 6.48 -0.67 1.59
N LYS A 330 5.30 -1.07 1.10
CA LYS A 330 4.44 -2.09 1.73
C LYS A 330 4.21 -3.24 0.76
N VAL A 331 4.53 -4.44 1.22
CA VAL A 331 4.45 -5.70 0.46
C VAL A 331 3.02 -6.24 0.47
N HIS A 332 2.09 -5.42 -0.05
CA HIS A 332 0.69 -5.80 -0.14
C HIS A 332 0.48 -6.89 -1.19
N ILE A 333 -0.46 -7.80 -0.94
CA ILE A 333 -0.66 -9.01 -1.76
C ILE A 333 -1.24 -8.68 -3.14
N GLN A 334 -2.08 -7.65 -3.24
CA GLN A 334 -2.76 -7.26 -4.48
C GLN A 334 -2.25 -5.95 -5.08
N VAL A 335 -1.83 -5.04 -4.20
CA VAL A 335 -1.42 -3.67 -4.54
C VAL A 335 -0.08 -3.33 -3.87
N PRO A 336 0.97 -4.13 -4.09
CA PRO A 336 2.27 -3.82 -3.53
C PRO A 336 2.70 -2.42 -3.97
N ASN A 337 3.17 -1.63 -3.01
CA ASN A 337 3.27 -0.19 -3.15
C ASN A 337 4.53 0.35 -2.49
N PHE A 338 4.98 1.50 -2.95
CA PHE A 338 6.18 2.17 -2.49
C PHE A 338 6.12 3.67 -2.80
N ILE A 339 6.96 4.42 -2.11
CA ILE A 339 7.28 5.81 -2.46
C ILE A 339 8.71 5.87 -2.98
N LEU A 340 8.99 6.87 -3.83
CA LEU A 340 10.39 7.23 -4.09
C LEU A 340 10.99 7.79 -2.79
N PRO A 341 12.17 7.29 -2.35
CA PRO A 341 12.84 7.81 -1.15
C PRO A 341 13.01 9.34 -1.18
N GLU A 342 13.24 9.89 -2.37
CA GLU A 342 13.42 11.31 -2.63
C GLU A 342 12.17 12.15 -2.35
N TRP A 343 10.99 11.54 -2.38
CA TRP A 343 9.72 12.22 -2.08
C TRP A 343 9.47 12.45 -0.60
N GLN A 344 10.27 11.85 0.29
CA GLN A 344 10.21 12.17 1.72
C GLN A 344 10.52 13.65 1.96
N ASP A 345 11.41 14.24 1.15
CA ASP A 345 11.77 15.66 1.23
C ASP A 345 10.56 16.59 0.93
N PHE A 346 9.51 16.08 0.28
CA PHE A 346 8.34 16.88 -0.07
C PHE A 346 7.33 17.04 1.07
N ALA A 347 7.43 16.26 2.15
CA ALA A 347 6.43 16.25 3.23
C ALA A 347 6.16 17.65 3.81
N GLU A 348 7.20 18.49 3.94
CA GLU A 348 7.06 19.87 4.43
C GLU A 348 6.25 20.75 3.45
N VAL A 349 6.48 20.59 2.15
CA VAL A 349 5.86 21.40 1.08
C VAL A 349 4.43 20.95 0.81
N ILE A 350 4.21 19.67 0.54
CA ILE A 350 2.90 19.13 0.16
C ILE A 350 2.02 18.80 1.37
N GLY A 351 2.61 18.68 2.57
CA GLY A 351 1.93 18.29 3.80
C GLY A 351 1.83 16.77 3.98
N GLU A 352 1.77 16.33 5.23
CA GLU A 352 1.52 14.93 5.58
C GLU A 352 0.02 14.62 5.46
N PRO A 353 -0.36 13.38 5.09
CA PRO A 353 -1.76 12.98 5.03
C PRO A 353 -2.43 12.99 6.41
N GLU A 354 -3.68 13.44 6.49
CA GLU A 354 -4.38 13.65 7.77
C GLU A 354 -4.68 12.34 8.55
N GLN A 355 -4.69 11.16 7.90
CA GLN A 355 -4.85 9.85 8.54
C GLN A 355 -4.21 8.72 7.70
N GLY A 356 -3.36 7.89 8.31
CA GLY A 356 -3.05 6.48 7.95
C GLY A 356 -2.83 6.09 6.48
N TYR A 357 -2.60 7.04 5.58
CA TYR A 357 -2.65 6.82 4.13
C TYR A 357 -1.37 6.16 3.63
N TRP A 358 -1.47 4.90 3.23
CA TRP A 358 -0.36 4.03 2.79
C TRP A 358 0.84 4.10 3.74
N LEU A 359 1.88 4.83 3.34
CA LEU A 359 3.16 4.98 4.03
C LEU A 359 3.29 6.34 4.73
N GLY A 360 2.20 7.12 4.84
CA GLY A 360 2.18 8.44 5.47
C GLY A 360 2.65 9.57 4.56
N HIS A 361 2.54 9.41 3.24
CA HIS A 361 3.02 10.40 2.26
C HIS A 361 1.94 10.81 1.26
N GLY A 362 2.00 12.06 0.81
CA GLY A 362 1.05 12.63 -0.16
C GLY A 362 1.18 12.10 -1.59
N LEU A 363 2.19 11.27 -1.88
CA LEU A 363 2.41 10.62 -3.17
C LEU A 363 2.66 9.13 -2.95
N ILE A 364 2.16 8.29 -3.85
CA ILE A 364 2.33 6.83 -3.77
C ILE A 364 2.41 6.20 -5.16
N ILE A 365 3.17 5.11 -5.27
CA ILE A 365 3.28 4.26 -6.47
C ILE A 365 2.83 2.84 -6.08
N TRP A 366 2.03 2.18 -6.90
CA TRP A 366 1.71 0.77 -6.69
C TRP A 366 1.57 -0.01 -7.99
N PHE A 367 1.87 -1.30 -7.89
CA PHE A 367 1.58 -2.27 -8.93
C PHE A 367 0.28 -3.00 -8.64
N GLU A 368 -0.47 -3.36 -9.67
CA GLU A 368 -1.63 -4.24 -9.54
C GLU A 368 -1.75 -5.16 -10.76
N ARG A 369 -2.42 -6.29 -10.58
CA ARG A 369 -2.86 -7.15 -11.68
C ARG A 369 -4.27 -6.72 -12.09
N THR A 370 -4.46 -6.36 -13.34
CA THR A 370 -5.77 -6.00 -13.87
C THR A 370 -6.63 -7.24 -14.13
N TRP A 371 -7.93 -7.05 -14.28
CA TRP A 371 -8.88 -8.13 -14.56
C TRP A 371 -8.58 -8.86 -15.89
N ASP A 372 -7.98 -8.16 -16.86
CA ASP A 372 -7.54 -8.68 -18.15
C ASP A 372 -6.09 -9.18 -18.13
N GLU A 373 -5.57 -9.52 -16.95
CA GLU A 373 -4.28 -10.21 -16.79
C GLU A 373 -3.05 -9.38 -17.18
N ARG A 374 -3.12 -8.06 -17.11
CA ARG A 374 -2.00 -7.15 -17.34
C ARG A 374 -1.40 -6.68 -16.03
N LEU A 375 -0.09 -6.42 -16.02
CA LEU A 375 0.57 -5.75 -14.91
C LEU A 375 0.42 -4.24 -15.12
N LYS A 376 -0.01 -3.53 -14.09
CA LYS A 376 -0.26 -2.08 -14.15
C LYS A 376 0.50 -1.36 -13.05
N VAL A 377 1.14 -0.25 -13.39
CA VAL A 377 1.71 0.71 -12.43
C VAL A 377 0.79 1.93 -12.35
N ASN A 378 0.59 2.43 -11.13
CA ASN A 378 -0.18 3.64 -10.85
C ASN A 378 0.68 4.63 -10.05
N VAL A 379 0.48 5.92 -10.27
CA VAL A 379 0.99 7.00 -9.40
C VAL A 379 -0.17 7.91 -9.02
N GLU A 380 -0.27 8.25 -7.73
CA GLU A 380 -1.40 9.00 -7.19
C GLU A 380 -0.97 10.06 -6.18
N VAL A 381 -1.66 11.21 -6.23
CA VAL A 381 -1.67 12.22 -5.17
C VAL A 381 -2.72 11.83 -4.15
N GLY A 382 -2.25 11.59 -2.93
CA GLY A 382 -3.05 11.22 -1.77
C GLY A 382 -3.74 12.41 -1.08
N PRO A 383 -4.32 12.15 0.10
CA PRO A 383 -5.10 13.12 0.86
C PRO A 383 -4.17 14.03 1.66
N THR A 384 -3.50 14.96 0.98
CA THR A 384 -2.77 16.06 1.62
C THR A 384 -3.72 17.20 2.01
N PRO A 385 -3.33 18.10 2.94
CA PRO A 385 -4.16 19.24 3.34
C PRO A 385 -4.66 20.02 2.13
N PHE A 386 -5.97 20.32 2.11
CA PHE A 386 -6.67 20.81 0.91
C PHE A 386 -5.95 21.97 0.22
N GLU A 387 -5.53 23.00 0.96
CA GLU A 387 -4.82 24.16 0.39
C GLU A 387 -3.53 23.76 -0.34
N LYS A 388 -2.72 22.90 0.26
CA LYS A 388 -1.47 22.39 -0.32
C LYS A 388 -1.75 21.47 -1.51
N ARG A 389 -2.82 20.67 -1.42
CA ARG A 389 -3.25 19.75 -2.48
C ARG A 389 -3.65 20.49 -3.75
N ILE A 390 -4.42 21.58 -3.64
CA ILE A 390 -4.81 22.40 -4.80
C ILE A 390 -3.62 23.08 -5.45
N LYS A 391 -2.69 23.60 -4.65
CA LYS A 391 -1.42 24.14 -5.14
C LYS A 391 -0.64 23.08 -5.90
N LEU A 392 -0.50 21.88 -5.33
CA LEU A 392 0.18 20.75 -5.97
C LEU A 392 -0.49 20.34 -7.29
N LEU A 393 -1.81 20.09 -7.29
CA LEU A 393 -2.52 19.70 -8.51
C LEU A 393 -2.46 20.76 -9.60
N THR A 394 -2.50 22.04 -9.24
CA THR A 394 -2.37 23.15 -10.18
C THR A 394 -0.95 23.26 -10.72
N ALA A 395 0.07 23.09 -9.88
CA ALA A 395 1.45 23.04 -10.31
C ALA A 395 1.72 21.83 -11.23
N LEU A 396 1.15 20.65 -10.94
CA LEU A 396 1.24 19.47 -11.80
C LEU A 396 0.58 19.71 -13.17
N GLU A 397 -0.60 20.36 -13.20
CA GLU A 397 -1.26 20.78 -14.44
C GLU A 397 -0.37 21.73 -15.27
N ASN A 398 0.28 22.70 -14.61
CA ASN A 398 1.21 23.62 -15.27
C ASN A 398 2.44 22.90 -15.85
N GLN A 399 2.83 21.74 -15.29
CA GLN A 399 3.85 20.85 -15.85
C GLN A 399 3.29 19.86 -16.90
N GLY A 400 2.06 20.08 -17.36
CA GLY A 400 1.41 19.31 -18.43
C GLY A 400 0.87 17.96 -17.99
N ILE A 401 0.68 17.72 -16.69
CA ILE A 401 0.00 16.52 -16.19
C ILE A 401 -1.51 16.75 -16.27
N GLN A 402 -2.23 15.85 -16.93
CA GLN A 402 -3.68 15.99 -17.05
C GLN A 402 -4.37 15.69 -15.72
N ILE A 403 -4.94 16.72 -15.12
CA ILE A 403 -5.77 16.62 -13.93
C ILE A 403 -7.21 16.92 -14.31
N ARG A 404 -8.15 16.12 -13.79
CA ARG A 404 -9.58 16.40 -14.01
C ARG A 404 -9.95 17.62 -13.18
N PRO A 405 -10.75 18.58 -13.69
CA PRO A 405 -11.17 19.74 -12.90
C PRO A 405 -11.83 19.36 -11.58
N SER A 406 -12.59 18.26 -11.58
CA SER A 406 -13.23 17.72 -10.38
C SER A 406 -12.25 17.29 -9.29
N ALA A 407 -11.00 16.95 -9.63
CA ALA A 407 -9.95 16.57 -8.67
C ALA A 407 -9.51 17.73 -7.77
N LYS A 408 -9.79 18.97 -8.16
CA LYS A 408 -9.47 20.20 -7.42
C LYS A 408 -10.64 20.71 -6.54
N LEU A 409 -11.70 19.92 -6.39
CA LEU A 409 -12.79 20.26 -5.50
C LEU A 409 -12.43 19.91 -4.05
N GLU A 410 -12.95 20.70 -3.11
CA GLU A 410 -12.87 20.43 -1.67
C GLU A 410 -13.50 19.07 -1.37
N GLY A 411 -12.84 18.26 -0.53
CA GLY A 411 -13.23 16.87 -0.24
C GLY A 411 -12.63 15.80 -1.17
N LYS A 412 -12.08 16.16 -2.35
CA LYS A 412 -11.35 15.16 -3.18
C LYS A 412 -10.01 14.80 -2.57
N LYS A 413 -9.89 13.52 -2.22
CA LYS A 413 -8.73 12.97 -1.50
C LYS A 413 -7.68 12.37 -2.42
N TYR A 414 -8.10 11.69 -3.49
CA TYR A 414 -7.20 10.91 -4.33
C TYR A 414 -7.24 11.40 -5.76
N THR A 415 -6.08 11.49 -6.40
CA THR A 415 -6.00 11.83 -7.82
C THR A 415 -4.88 11.06 -8.48
N LYS A 416 -5.28 10.07 -9.26
CA LYS A 416 -4.37 9.31 -10.10
C LYS A 416 -3.81 10.22 -11.18
N ILE A 417 -2.50 10.39 -11.16
CA ILE A 417 -1.76 11.27 -12.09
C ILE A 417 -1.04 10.48 -13.18
N PHE A 418 -0.90 9.17 -13.01
CA PHE A 418 -0.31 8.30 -14.02
C PHE A 418 -0.80 6.87 -13.93
N THR A 419 -0.86 6.21 -15.08
CA THR A 419 -1.16 4.79 -15.23
C THR A 419 -0.48 4.26 -16.48
N LYS A 420 0.19 3.12 -16.38
CA LYS A 420 0.69 2.38 -17.54
C LYS A 420 0.56 0.88 -17.31
N THR A 421 0.35 0.12 -18.38
CA THR A 421 0.19 -1.35 -18.30
C THR A 421 1.14 -2.07 -19.24
N THR A 422 1.56 -3.28 -18.86
CA THR A 422 2.30 -4.21 -19.69
C THR A 422 1.68 -5.61 -19.61
N VAL A 423 1.91 -6.43 -20.64
CA VAL A 423 1.39 -7.80 -20.69
C VAL A 423 2.35 -8.72 -19.95
N ILE A 424 1.81 -9.62 -19.13
CA ILE A 424 2.54 -10.72 -18.52
C ILE A 424 1.96 -12.01 -19.09
N SER A 425 2.78 -12.80 -19.78
CA SER A 425 2.36 -14.02 -20.47
C SER A 425 2.17 -15.17 -19.48
N ASP A 426 3.06 -15.27 -18.48
CA ASP A 426 2.95 -16.24 -17.41
C ASP A 426 3.06 -15.58 -16.02
N TRP A 427 1.90 -15.32 -15.40
CA TRP A 427 1.78 -14.81 -14.03
C TRP A 427 2.35 -15.74 -12.95
N ALA A 428 2.85 -16.90 -13.34
CA ALA A 428 3.61 -17.78 -12.47
C ALA A 428 5.10 -17.50 -12.43
N ASN A 429 5.60 -16.94 -13.53
CA ASN A 429 6.98 -16.69 -13.70
C ASN A 429 7.30 -15.41 -12.95
N LYS A 430 7.80 -15.57 -11.72
CA LYS A 430 8.23 -14.45 -10.88
C LYS A 430 9.16 -13.51 -11.65
N GLN A 431 10.06 -14.06 -12.46
CA GLN A 431 11.04 -13.26 -13.21
C GLN A 431 10.36 -12.41 -14.28
N GLU A 432 9.36 -12.93 -14.99
CA GLU A 432 8.62 -12.17 -16.00
C GLU A 432 7.83 -11.00 -15.37
N ILE A 433 7.26 -11.19 -14.18
CA ILE A 433 6.60 -10.12 -13.43
C ILE A 433 7.62 -9.07 -12.97
N VAL A 434 8.80 -9.49 -12.49
CA VAL A 434 9.89 -8.57 -12.10
C VAL A 434 10.33 -7.74 -13.32
N GLU A 435 10.58 -8.37 -14.45
CA GLU A 435 10.94 -7.69 -15.71
C GLU A 435 9.83 -6.73 -16.16
N GLY A 436 8.56 -7.11 -15.99
CA GLY A 436 7.43 -6.23 -16.24
C GLY A 436 7.38 -5.02 -15.30
N MET A 437 7.70 -5.19 -14.01
CA MET A 437 7.80 -4.09 -13.05
C MET A 437 8.96 -3.15 -13.41
N GLU A 438 10.15 -3.70 -13.67
CA GLU A 438 11.32 -2.94 -14.11
C GLU A 438 11.04 -2.18 -15.41
N SER A 439 10.39 -2.82 -16.39
CA SER A 439 10.02 -2.19 -17.65
C SER A 439 9.06 -1.02 -17.45
N LEU A 440 8.06 -1.17 -16.58
CA LEU A 440 7.11 -0.09 -16.27
C LEU A 440 7.77 1.04 -15.45
N TYR A 441 8.69 0.70 -14.55
CA TYR A 441 9.37 1.66 -13.67
C TYR A 441 10.47 2.47 -14.39
N HIS A 442 11.17 1.85 -15.34
CA HIS A 442 12.21 2.51 -16.13
C HIS A 442 11.69 3.17 -17.42
N ASP A 443 10.39 3.09 -17.66
CA ASP A 443 9.75 3.68 -18.82
C ASP A 443 9.94 5.20 -18.88
N THR A 444 10.13 5.74 -20.09
CA THR A 444 10.36 7.18 -20.28
C THR A 444 9.21 8.05 -19.78
N ASP A 445 7.97 7.57 -19.87
CA ASP A 445 6.79 8.34 -19.47
C ASP A 445 6.73 8.50 -17.95
N ILE A 446 7.04 7.43 -17.19
CA ILE A 446 7.04 7.50 -15.72
C ILE A 446 8.25 8.27 -15.19
N LYS A 447 9.43 8.15 -15.83
CA LYS A 447 10.58 8.99 -15.51
C LYS A 447 10.29 10.47 -15.77
N SER A 448 9.66 10.79 -16.91
CA SER A 448 9.20 12.14 -17.23
C SER A 448 8.19 12.65 -16.19
N LEU A 449 7.27 11.80 -15.74
CA LEU A 449 6.33 12.14 -14.66
C LEU A 449 7.07 12.50 -13.37
N PHE A 450 8.05 11.71 -12.92
CA PHE A 450 8.79 12.00 -11.69
C PHE A 450 9.47 13.37 -11.72
N LYS A 451 10.10 13.72 -12.85
CA LYS A 451 10.68 15.05 -13.08
C LYS A 451 9.62 16.16 -13.02
N ARG A 452 8.48 15.96 -13.68
CA ARG A 452 7.35 16.92 -13.66
C ARG A 452 6.78 17.11 -12.26
N ILE A 453 6.72 16.06 -11.44
CA ILE A 453 6.30 16.15 -10.03
C ILE A 453 7.29 17.01 -9.25
N ALA A 454 8.60 16.79 -9.40
CA ALA A 454 9.62 17.59 -8.72
C ALA A 454 9.55 19.07 -9.16
N LEU A 455 9.44 19.34 -10.47
CA LEU A 455 9.26 20.70 -11.00
C LEU A 455 8.00 21.36 -10.48
N ALA A 456 6.88 20.63 -10.39
CA ALA A 456 5.64 21.15 -9.86
C ALA A 456 5.83 21.60 -8.40
N ILE A 457 6.43 20.74 -7.57
CA ILE A 457 6.61 21.00 -6.14
C ILE A 457 7.58 22.16 -5.89
N GLU A 458 8.69 22.27 -6.62
CA GLU A 458 9.60 23.42 -6.48
C GLU A 458 8.96 24.76 -6.85
N ASN A 459 8.02 24.75 -7.79
CA ASN A 459 7.31 25.95 -8.23
C ASN A 459 6.04 26.24 -7.41
N MET A 460 5.72 25.45 -6.37
CA MET A 460 4.53 25.68 -5.54
C MET A 460 4.59 26.96 -4.70
N ASP A 461 5.80 27.48 -4.41
CA ASP A 461 6.04 28.68 -3.58
C ASP A 461 6.46 29.91 -4.39
N VAL A 462 6.53 29.81 -5.72
CA VAL A 462 6.86 30.95 -6.59
C VAL A 462 5.54 31.55 -7.06
N GLU A 463 5.13 32.68 -6.47
CA GLU A 463 4.04 33.49 -7.00
C GLU A 463 4.33 33.83 -8.48
N MET A 464 3.31 33.61 -9.30
CA MET A 464 3.35 33.62 -10.76
C MET A 464 4.10 34.82 -11.36
N GLU A 465 5.14 34.55 -12.14
CA GLU A 465 5.41 35.32 -13.35
C GLU A 465 5.64 34.43 -14.57
N GLN A 466 4.69 34.58 -15.50
CA GLN A 466 4.77 34.40 -16.96
C GLN A 466 4.84 32.96 -17.51
N LYS A 467 3.65 32.54 -17.97
CA LYS A 467 3.45 31.75 -19.21
C LYS A 467 4.23 32.39 -20.35
N ASP A 468 5.28 31.70 -20.80
CA ASP A 468 5.60 31.47 -22.22
C ASP A 468 7.02 30.89 -22.31
N GLN A 469 7.12 29.56 -22.46
CA GLN A 469 8.26 28.85 -23.10
C GLN A 469 8.18 27.30 -23.02
N LEU A 470 7.07 26.70 -22.59
CA LEU A 470 7.01 25.26 -22.29
C LEU A 470 6.71 24.31 -23.48
N GLU A 471 6.76 24.79 -24.73
CA GLU A 471 6.46 23.95 -25.91
C GLU A 471 7.69 23.61 -26.78
N ARG A 472 8.92 23.90 -26.35
CA ARG A 472 10.13 23.58 -27.14
C ARG A 472 11.14 22.61 -26.52
N ILE A 473 10.92 22.11 -25.30
CA ILE A 473 11.92 21.28 -24.59
C ILE A 473 11.60 19.77 -24.65
N ILE A 474 10.37 19.37 -24.97
CA ILE A 474 10.00 17.95 -25.00
C ILE A 474 10.29 17.33 -26.37
N TYR A 475 11.57 17.28 -26.78
CA TYR A 475 12.02 16.30 -27.77
C TYR A 475 13.55 16.15 -27.79
N GLN A 476 14.14 15.63 -26.71
CA GLN A 476 15.39 14.86 -26.76
C GLN A 476 15.69 14.27 -25.38
N ALA A 477 15.58 12.96 -25.26
CA ALA A 477 16.40 12.15 -24.35
C ALA A 477 16.11 10.67 -24.64
N ASN A 478 16.95 10.07 -25.47
CA ASN A 478 17.15 8.63 -25.49
C ASN A 478 18.47 8.36 -24.76
N GLN A 479 18.46 7.30 -23.95
CA GLN A 479 19.57 6.69 -23.18
C GLN A 479 19.78 7.24 -21.77
N VAL A 480 19.50 6.35 -20.82
CA VAL A 480 19.67 6.51 -19.38
C VAL A 480 21.16 6.51 -19.06
N ILE A 481 21.73 7.69 -18.85
CA ILE A 481 22.88 7.85 -17.97
C ILE A 481 22.32 8.48 -16.70
N ASP A 482 21.93 7.64 -15.73
CA ASP A 482 21.64 8.06 -14.35
C ASP A 482 22.97 8.37 -13.65
N LYS A 483 23.83 9.21 -14.23
CA LYS A 483 25.08 9.66 -13.60
C LYS A 483 25.07 11.18 -13.46
N ILE A 484 25.89 11.65 -12.53
CA ILE A 484 26.26 13.07 -12.47
C ILE A 484 27.34 13.33 -13.54
N PRO A 485 27.24 14.38 -14.38
CA PRO A 485 28.27 14.67 -15.36
C PRO A 485 29.60 14.99 -14.68
N GLU A 486 30.63 14.20 -15.00
CA GLU A 486 31.95 14.30 -14.35
C GLU A 486 32.58 15.67 -14.62
N ASP A 487 32.48 16.18 -15.84
CA ASP A 487 33.08 17.45 -16.27
C ASP A 487 32.47 18.66 -15.54
N ALA A 488 31.14 18.67 -15.31
CA ALA A 488 30.47 19.71 -14.53
C ALA A 488 31.02 19.78 -13.09
N PHE A 489 31.23 18.63 -12.45
CA PHE A 489 31.80 18.57 -11.11
C PHE A 489 33.30 18.90 -11.10
N ILE A 490 34.08 18.45 -12.09
CA ILE A 490 35.51 18.79 -12.20
C ILE A 490 35.68 20.30 -12.32
N LYS A 491 34.84 20.97 -13.12
CA LYS A 491 34.80 22.43 -13.21
C LYS A 491 34.48 23.08 -11.86
N PHE A 492 33.50 22.56 -11.13
CA PHE A 492 33.20 22.99 -9.76
C PHE A 492 34.43 22.85 -8.84
N ALA A 493 35.08 21.69 -8.84
CA ALA A 493 36.27 21.43 -8.03
C ALA A 493 37.41 22.41 -8.33
N GLN A 494 37.64 22.74 -9.60
CA GLN A 494 38.63 23.73 -10.02
C GLN A 494 38.32 25.15 -9.52
N VAL A 495 37.05 25.57 -9.57
CA VAL A 495 36.64 26.92 -9.13
C VAL A 495 36.79 27.12 -7.62
N TYR A 496 36.62 26.06 -6.83
CA TYR A 496 36.73 26.09 -5.37
C TYR A 496 38.05 25.50 -4.83
N ASP A 497 39.06 25.35 -5.68
CA ASP A 497 40.39 24.85 -5.34
C ASP A 497 40.37 23.51 -4.56
N ILE A 498 39.48 22.58 -4.95
CA ILE A 498 39.36 21.25 -4.34
C ILE A 498 40.36 20.30 -5.04
N PRO A 499 41.38 19.77 -4.34
CA PRO A 499 42.36 18.87 -4.93
C PRO A 499 41.73 17.56 -5.46
N GLU A 500 42.36 16.92 -6.44
CA GLU A 500 41.90 15.63 -6.99
C GLU A 500 41.82 14.52 -5.92
N ASP A 501 42.75 14.53 -4.95
CA ASP A 501 42.72 13.59 -3.81
C ASP A 501 41.61 13.89 -2.78
N ASN A 502 40.86 14.99 -2.97
CA ASN A 502 39.82 15.46 -2.07
C ASN A 502 38.40 15.28 -2.64
N PHE A 503 38.24 14.63 -3.79
CA PHE A 503 36.91 14.27 -4.29
C PHE A 503 36.88 12.89 -4.96
N HIS A 504 35.67 12.33 -5.07
CA HIS A 504 35.43 11.11 -5.82
C HIS A 504 34.04 11.16 -6.45
N ILE A 505 34.00 10.85 -7.74
CA ILE A 505 32.77 10.78 -8.53
C ILE A 505 32.45 9.32 -8.79
N GLN A 506 31.23 8.88 -8.44
CA GLN A 506 30.77 7.54 -8.69
C GLN A 506 29.27 7.51 -8.94
N ASN A 507 28.88 7.02 -10.11
CA ASN A 507 27.48 6.90 -10.53
C ASN A 507 26.74 8.25 -10.38
N ARG A 508 25.83 8.34 -9.40
CA ARG A 508 24.98 9.52 -9.14
C ARG A 508 25.63 10.52 -8.18
N PHE A 509 26.78 10.19 -7.61
CA PHE A 509 27.38 10.92 -6.51
C PHE A 509 28.69 11.59 -6.93
N ALA A 510 28.88 12.84 -6.50
CA ALA A 510 30.19 13.49 -6.47
C ALA A 510 30.45 13.97 -5.04
N SER A 511 31.26 13.20 -4.30
CA SER A 511 31.60 13.46 -2.89
C SER A 511 32.93 14.19 -2.77
N PHE A 512 33.05 15.13 -1.83
CA PHE A 512 34.25 15.98 -1.73
C PHE A 512 34.50 16.56 -0.34
N LEU A 513 35.76 16.97 -0.16
CA LEU A 513 36.31 17.55 1.06
C LEU A 513 36.89 18.93 0.77
N ILE A 514 36.38 19.93 1.49
CA ILE A 514 37.02 21.25 1.52
C ILE A 514 38.24 21.21 2.47
N PRO A 515 39.24 22.09 2.30
CA PRO A 515 40.47 22.07 3.11
C PRO A 515 40.23 22.06 4.63
N ALA A 516 39.23 22.83 5.09
CA ALA A 516 38.82 22.89 6.50
C ALA A 516 38.53 21.53 7.13
N PHE A 517 37.92 20.61 6.37
CA PHE A 517 37.53 19.30 6.90
C PHE A 517 38.75 18.43 7.21
N ARG A 518 39.81 18.55 6.40
CA ARG A 518 41.07 17.82 6.58
C ARG A 518 41.84 18.30 7.81
N GLU A 519 41.71 19.57 8.18
CA GLU A 519 42.34 20.10 9.39
C GLU A 519 41.64 19.60 10.65
N LEU A 520 40.32 19.52 10.63
CA LEU A 520 39.53 19.01 11.75
C LEU A 520 39.76 17.52 12.05
N GLU A 521 40.17 16.73 11.06
CA GLU A 521 40.59 15.33 11.27
C GLU A 521 41.73 15.22 12.30
N LYS A 522 42.65 16.20 12.33
CA LYS A 522 43.76 16.22 13.29
C LYS A 522 43.28 16.40 14.72
N ASN A 523 42.16 17.10 14.90
CA ASN A 523 41.65 17.53 16.21
C ASN A 523 40.61 16.55 16.76
N TYR A 524 39.73 16.04 15.89
CA TYR A 524 38.62 15.16 16.27
C TYR A 524 38.84 13.69 15.93
N GLY A 525 40.00 13.35 15.33
CA GLY A 525 40.38 11.98 15.01
C GLY A 525 39.65 11.39 13.80
N ASN A 526 40.00 10.14 13.46
CA ASN A 526 39.40 9.40 12.35
C ASN A 526 38.00 8.88 12.72
N THR A 527 37.19 8.60 11.70
CA THR A 527 35.91 7.90 11.84
C THR A 527 36.06 6.51 12.47
N ARG A 528 35.04 6.07 13.21
CA ARG A 528 34.98 4.75 13.88
C ARG A 528 34.80 3.57 12.93
N GLU A 529 34.50 3.85 11.67
CA GLU A 529 34.31 2.89 10.60
C GLU A 529 34.76 3.49 9.26
N LYS A 530 34.94 2.64 8.24
CA LYS A 530 35.21 3.11 6.88
C LYS A 530 34.02 3.97 6.43
N TRP A 531 34.33 5.19 6.05
CA TRP A 531 33.39 6.21 5.64
C TRP A 531 33.72 6.58 4.20
N TRP A 532 32.75 6.59 3.30
CA TRP A 532 32.97 6.89 1.87
C TRP A 532 34.27 6.25 1.31
N TRP A 533 35.05 7.04 0.58
CA TRP A 533 36.42 6.72 0.16
C TRP A 533 37.48 7.38 1.08
N HIS A 534 37.05 8.08 2.15
CA HIS A 534 37.88 8.86 3.07
C HIS A 534 37.30 8.88 4.50
N ASN A 535 38.13 8.97 5.53
CA ASN A 535 37.67 8.93 6.94
C ASN A 535 37.58 10.31 7.60
N SER A 536 37.01 11.29 6.89
CA SER A 536 36.97 12.68 7.36
C SER A 536 35.83 12.96 8.36
N THR A 537 36.03 13.97 9.21
CA THR A 537 35.05 14.49 10.18
C THR A 537 33.77 14.94 9.49
N PHE A 538 33.88 15.62 8.35
CA PHE A 538 32.74 16.08 7.56
C PHE A 538 32.90 15.65 6.11
N THR A 539 31.79 15.55 5.38
CA THR A 539 31.81 15.34 3.93
C THR A 539 30.70 16.11 3.26
N PHE A 540 31.00 16.64 2.08
CA PHE A 540 29.98 17.05 1.13
C PHE A 540 29.75 15.97 0.09
N TRP A 541 28.55 15.94 -0.47
CA TRP A 541 28.34 15.32 -1.78
C TRP A 541 27.20 15.99 -2.54
N PHE A 542 27.36 16.04 -3.86
CA PHE A 542 26.27 16.20 -4.80
C PHE A 542 25.70 14.84 -5.17
N GLU A 543 24.39 14.78 -5.33
CA GLU A 543 23.65 13.59 -5.74
C GLU A 543 22.62 13.95 -6.82
N ARG A 544 22.60 13.18 -7.91
CA ARG A 544 21.47 13.18 -8.86
C ARG A 544 20.37 12.25 -8.35
N LEU A 545 19.23 12.83 -7.98
CA LEU A 545 18.04 12.13 -7.48
C LEU A 545 17.24 11.43 -8.60
N LYS A 546 16.42 10.41 -8.29
CA LYS A 546 15.60 9.69 -9.31
C LYS A 546 14.53 10.57 -9.96
N ASP A 547 14.21 11.70 -9.35
CA ASP A 547 13.29 12.73 -9.87
C ASP A 547 14.02 13.90 -10.57
N ASP A 548 15.28 13.69 -10.96
CA ASP A 548 16.14 14.64 -11.68
C ASP A 548 16.52 15.92 -10.91
N ARG A 549 16.34 15.94 -9.59
CA ARG A 549 16.95 16.97 -8.73
C ARG A 549 18.43 16.73 -8.49
N LEU A 550 19.23 17.79 -8.50
CA LEU A 550 20.58 17.84 -7.95
C LEU A 550 20.47 18.21 -6.47
N LYS A 551 21.01 17.38 -5.58
CA LYS A 551 21.01 17.60 -4.13
C LYS A 551 22.42 17.77 -3.62
N LEU A 552 22.66 18.84 -2.85
CA LEU A 552 23.89 18.98 -2.06
C LEU A 552 23.61 18.60 -0.61
N THR A 553 24.45 17.75 -0.03
CA THR A 553 24.37 17.37 1.38
C THR A 553 25.70 17.60 2.08
N LEU A 554 25.65 18.14 3.31
CA LEU A 554 26.75 18.18 4.27
C LEU A 554 26.44 17.28 5.45
N GLU A 555 27.37 16.40 5.79
CA GLU A 555 27.19 15.44 6.88
C GLU A 555 28.40 15.36 7.81
N LEU A 556 28.12 15.31 9.12
CA LEU A 556 29.08 14.95 10.16
C LEU A 556 29.20 13.43 10.20
N GLY A 557 30.43 12.96 9.97
CA GLY A 557 30.78 11.56 9.85
C GLY A 557 30.68 10.77 11.16
N PRO A 558 30.88 9.45 11.10
CA PRO A 558 30.73 8.54 12.21
C PRO A 558 31.95 8.54 13.11
N LEU A 559 32.16 9.65 13.80
CA LEU A 559 33.17 9.76 14.85
C LEU A 559 32.79 8.90 16.06
N TYR A 560 33.75 8.69 16.95
CA TYR A 560 33.46 8.12 18.27
C TYR A 560 32.49 9.04 19.03
N ALA A 561 31.64 8.44 19.87
CA ALA A 561 30.50 9.14 20.47
C ALA A 561 30.90 10.45 21.16
N ASP A 562 31.99 10.44 21.93
CA ASP A 562 32.47 11.60 22.68
C ASP A 562 32.96 12.73 21.76
N GLN A 563 33.71 12.39 20.71
CA GLN A 563 34.21 13.35 19.71
C GLN A 563 33.06 13.96 18.90
N ARG A 564 32.10 13.11 18.49
CA ARG A 564 30.92 13.57 17.75
C ARG A 564 30.05 14.51 18.58
N GLN A 565 29.85 14.17 19.86
CA GLN A 565 29.12 15.04 20.78
C GLN A 565 29.85 16.35 21.02
N ALA A 566 31.19 16.35 21.14
CA ALA A 566 31.97 17.57 21.27
C ALA A 566 31.77 18.52 20.08
N VAL A 567 31.81 17.99 18.85
CA VAL A 567 31.54 18.77 17.62
C VAL A 567 30.11 19.33 17.62
N ILE A 568 29.11 18.52 17.98
CA ILE A 568 27.71 18.96 18.04
C ILE A 568 27.54 20.08 19.08
N ILE A 569 28.08 19.91 20.29
CA ILE A 569 27.98 20.91 21.36
C ILE A 569 28.65 22.22 20.93
N ALA A 570 29.82 22.14 20.30
CA ALA A 570 30.53 23.32 19.82
C ALA A 570 29.72 24.07 18.74
N LEU A 571 29.18 23.36 17.75
CA LEU A 571 28.33 23.97 16.72
C LEU A 571 26.99 24.52 17.29
N GLU A 572 26.39 23.84 18.27
CA GLU A 572 25.20 24.35 18.97
C GLU A 572 25.49 25.64 19.72
N SER A 573 26.66 25.75 20.36
CA SER A 573 27.09 26.98 21.04
C SER A 573 27.24 28.17 20.08
N MET A 574 27.45 27.89 18.79
CA MET A 574 27.52 28.88 17.70
C MET A 574 26.15 29.13 17.04
N GLY A 575 25.09 28.48 17.52
CA GLY A 575 23.71 28.71 17.08
C GLY A 575 23.18 27.73 16.03
N LEU A 576 23.90 26.65 15.71
CA LEU A 576 23.44 25.63 14.76
C LEU A 576 22.52 24.61 15.46
N PRO A 577 21.23 24.50 15.10
CA PRO A 577 20.31 23.60 15.80
C PRO A 577 20.52 22.14 15.38
N PHE A 578 20.44 21.21 16.34
CA PHE A 578 20.44 19.77 16.09
C PHE A 578 19.21 19.07 16.66
N ALA A 579 18.66 18.11 15.90
CA ALA A 579 17.58 17.27 16.37
C ALA A 579 18.03 16.37 17.55
N SER A 580 17.11 16.05 18.47
CA SER A 580 17.42 15.22 19.65
C SER A 580 18.00 13.85 19.30
N LYS A 581 17.55 13.25 18.18
CA LYS A 581 18.09 11.99 17.65
C LYS A 581 19.57 12.08 17.28
N SER A 582 20.03 13.22 16.78
CA SER A 582 21.42 13.44 16.39
C SER A 582 22.37 13.45 17.59
N LYS A 583 21.86 13.69 18.81
CA LYS A 583 22.64 13.74 20.06
C LYS A 583 22.81 12.38 20.74
N GLN A 584 22.08 11.37 20.30
CA GLN A 584 22.18 10.02 20.85
C GLN A 584 23.55 9.40 20.56
N GLN A 585 24.12 8.68 21.53
CA GLN A 585 25.41 7.98 21.36
C GLN A 585 25.37 6.92 20.24
N THR A 586 24.18 6.39 19.95
CA THR A 586 23.93 5.40 18.90
C THR A 586 23.92 6.00 17.48
N ALA A 587 23.75 7.32 17.33
CA ALA A 587 23.68 7.96 16.03
C ALA A 587 25.01 7.79 15.28
N ARG A 588 24.95 7.25 14.05
CA ARG A 588 26.13 7.06 13.19
C ARG A 588 26.62 8.37 12.62
N PHE A 589 25.79 9.07 11.86
CA PHE A 589 26.14 10.32 11.19
C PHE A 589 25.10 11.39 11.51
N THR A 590 25.34 12.62 11.09
CA THR A 590 24.34 13.69 11.19
C THR A 590 24.43 14.63 10.02
N ARG A 591 23.35 14.66 9.25
CA ARG A 591 23.13 15.64 8.20
C ARG A 591 22.97 17.03 8.83
N ILE A 592 23.80 17.96 8.39
CA ILE A 592 23.85 19.33 8.89
C ILE A 592 23.23 20.30 7.89
N PHE A 593 23.46 20.04 6.60
CA PHE A 593 22.85 20.79 5.51
C PHE A 593 22.37 19.84 4.43
N SER A 594 21.25 20.16 3.80
CA SER A 594 20.76 19.49 2.61
C SER A 594 19.82 20.42 1.87
N LYS A 595 20.07 20.61 0.58
CA LYS A 595 19.19 21.37 -0.33
C LYS A 595 19.24 20.74 -1.71
N SER A 596 18.11 20.74 -2.41
CA SER A 596 18.00 20.19 -3.75
C SER A 596 17.40 21.18 -4.73
N LYS A 597 17.70 21.00 -6.02
CA LYS A 597 17.20 21.81 -7.11
C LYS A 597 16.96 20.97 -8.37
N VAL A 598 15.84 21.14 -9.07
CA VAL A 598 15.58 20.40 -10.32
C VAL A 598 16.50 20.91 -11.43
N ILE A 599 17.16 19.97 -12.11
CA ILE A 599 17.94 20.25 -13.31
C ILE A 599 17.05 20.07 -14.56
N LYS A 600 16.98 21.12 -15.39
CA LYS A 600 16.18 21.12 -16.61
C LYS A 600 16.74 20.19 -17.68
N ASP A 601 18.05 20.25 -17.87
CA ASP A 601 18.77 19.44 -18.84
C ASP A 601 20.04 18.89 -18.18
N TRP A 602 20.13 17.57 -18.09
CA TRP A 602 21.29 16.89 -17.48
C TRP A 602 22.45 16.72 -18.46
N ASP A 603 22.26 17.05 -19.73
CA ASP A 603 23.31 17.10 -20.76
C ASP A 603 23.95 18.51 -20.85
N ASP A 604 23.37 19.52 -20.20
CA ASP A 604 23.93 20.87 -20.09
C ASP A 604 24.84 20.98 -18.86
N GLU A 605 26.12 20.64 -19.06
CA GLU A 605 27.14 20.68 -18.02
C GLU A 605 27.33 22.08 -17.41
N GLU A 606 27.12 23.14 -18.19
CA GLU A 606 27.26 24.52 -17.71
C GLU A 606 26.11 24.90 -16.78
N ALA A 607 24.87 24.53 -17.14
CA ALA A 607 23.72 24.71 -16.26
C ALA A 607 23.88 23.94 -14.95
N ILE A 608 24.33 22.69 -15.00
CA ILE A 608 24.55 21.87 -13.79
C ILE A 608 25.63 22.48 -12.89
N PHE A 609 26.75 22.91 -13.47
CA PHE A 609 27.80 23.60 -12.74
C PHE A 609 27.26 24.85 -12.02
N ASN A 610 26.45 25.67 -12.70
CA ASN A 610 25.85 26.86 -12.10
C ASN A 610 24.94 26.51 -10.91
N GLU A 611 24.13 25.44 -11.04
CA GLU A 611 23.26 24.98 -9.95
C GLU A 611 24.07 24.36 -8.79
N MET A 612 25.20 23.69 -9.06
CA MET A 612 26.15 23.27 -8.03
C MET A 612 26.69 24.48 -7.26
N GLU A 613 27.06 25.56 -7.96
CA GLU A 613 27.51 26.79 -7.33
C GLU A 613 26.43 27.43 -6.46
N GLU A 614 25.18 27.53 -6.95
CA GLU A 614 24.07 28.10 -6.19
C GLU A 614 23.78 27.31 -4.91
N LEU A 615 23.75 25.97 -5.00
CA LEU A 615 23.55 25.11 -3.84
C LEU A 615 24.70 25.24 -2.83
N PHE A 616 25.95 25.33 -3.31
CA PHE A 616 27.11 25.49 -2.44
C PHE A 616 27.14 26.87 -1.78
N LYS A 617 26.84 27.95 -2.53
CA LYS A 617 26.79 29.34 -2.06
C LYS A 617 25.55 29.68 -1.24
N ASP A 618 24.63 28.73 -1.04
CA ASP A 618 23.45 28.93 -0.21
C ASP A 618 23.83 29.55 1.15
N GLN A 619 23.12 30.60 1.54
CA GLN A 619 23.45 31.40 2.73
C GLN A 619 23.53 30.54 4.01
N LYS A 620 22.66 29.54 4.14
CA LYS A 620 22.68 28.64 5.30
C LYS A 620 23.90 27.71 5.24
N ASN A 621 24.22 27.18 4.06
CA ASN A 621 25.43 26.36 3.88
C ASN A 621 26.71 27.14 4.20
N GLN A 622 26.85 28.35 3.67
CA GLN A 622 28.02 29.20 3.92
C GLN A 622 28.17 29.57 5.39
N SER A 623 27.06 29.92 6.07
CA SER A 623 27.04 30.15 7.52
C SER A 623 27.54 28.93 8.31
N ILE A 624 27.15 27.71 7.90
CA ILE A 624 27.62 26.48 8.53
C ILE A 624 29.12 26.27 8.28
N ILE A 625 29.61 26.50 7.05
CA ILE A 625 31.04 26.41 6.73
C ILE A 625 31.85 27.41 7.59
N GLU A 626 31.36 28.63 7.79
CA GLU A 626 31.99 29.62 8.68
C GLU A 626 32.06 29.13 10.13
N MET A 627 30.99 28.52 10.65
CA MET A 627 30.99 27.92 11.99
C MET A 627 32.00 26.76 12.08
N ILE A 628 32.07 25.91 11.06
CA ILE A 628 33.03 24.81 11.00
C ILE A 628 34.48 25.34 10.96
N ASN A 629 34.75 26.41 10.20
CA ASN A 629 36.06 27.04 10.18
C ASN A 629 36.45 27.59 11.56
N LYS A 630 35.51 28.20 12.30
CA LYS A 630 35.76 28.65 13.68
C LYS A 630 36.07 27.50 14.64
N LEU A 631 35.67 26.26 14.35
CA LEU A 631 36.09 25.12 15.17
C LEU A 631 37.59 24.84 15.03
N ILE A 632 38.17 25.12 13.86
CA ILE A 632 39.61 24.97 13.63
C ILE A 632 40.38 25.97 14.50
N ASP A 633 39.93 27.23 14.52
CA ASP A 633 40.58 28.29 15.30
C ASP A 633 40.52 28.10 16.82
N ASN A 634 39.60 27.26 17.31
CA ASN A 634 39.36 26.99 18.73
C ASN A 634 39.93 25.64 19.23
N CYS A 635 40.56 24.86 18.34
CA CYS A 635 41.25 23.61 18.65
C CYS A 635 42.77 23.82 18.62
#